data_AF-A0A652JSJ5-F1
#
_entry.id   AF-A0A652JSJ5-F1
#
_cell.length_a   1.000
_cell.length_b   1.000
_cell.length_c   1.000
_cell.angle_alpha   90.00
_cell.angle_beta   90.00
_cell.angle_gamma   90.00
#
_symmetry.space_group_name_H-M   'P 1'
#
loop_
_entity.id
_entity.type
_entity.pdbx_description
1 polymer ?
#
loop_
_entity_poly.entity_id
_entity_poly.type
_entity_poly.pdbx_seq_one_letter_code
_entity_poly.pdbx_strand_id
1 'polypeptide(L)'
;TPLDPRHRLVTTKYNPARTWTAEAGVGIGGSYLCIYGMESPGGYQLIGRTVPVWGGLRPPRSFADGTPWLLRFFDRIIWHPVDPAELLDIRADLASGRTALDIRPGVFSLARHEAFLRENAEDIAAFRTRQSAAFETERRAWEAAGEFADRAEPEPAAEAVAPLALPPGSGLVEAPLSSTVWKVEAGPGTRVEPGQALLVLEAMKMEVVVRAPAHGVVTDVLVTPGQQIDAGTPLAVVAREEAA
;
A
#
# COMPACT_ATOMS: atom_id res chain seq x y z
N THR A 1 4.66 -18.50 -8.44
CA THR A 1 3.47 -19.25 -8.00
C THR A 1 3.90 -20.51 -7.28
N PRO A 2 3.22 -20.94 -6.21
CA PRO A 2 3.52 -22.20 -5.53
C PRO A 2 3.63 -23.39 -6.51
N LEU A 3 4.67 -24.21 -6.31
CA LEU A 3 4.93 -25.40 -7.13
C LEU A 3 3.79 -26.42 -7.01
N ASP A 4 3.33 -26.68 -5.78
CA ASP A 4 2.12 -27.48 -5.55
C ASP A 4 0.87 -26.65 -5.89
N PRO A 5 0.05 -27.06 -6.89
CA PRO A 5 -1.19 -26.37 -7.22
C PRO A 5 -2.17 -26.26 -6.05
N ARG A 6 -2.09 -27.16 -5.07
CA ARG A 6 -2.94 -27.16 -3.87
C ARG A 6 -2.60 -26.03 -2.89
N HIS A 7 -1.45 -25.37 -3.06
CA HIS A 7 -1.05 -24.22 -2.23
C HIS A 7 -1.36 -22.86 -2.87
N ARG A 8 -2.04 -22.85 -4.02
CA ARG A 8 -2.35 -21.61 -4.76
C ARG A 8 -3.63 -21.00 -4.20
N LEU A 9 -3.56 -20.28 -3.10
CA LEU A 9 -4.67 -19.43 -2.67
C LEU A 9 -4.93 -18.36 -3.74
N VAL A 10 -6.19 -18.16 -4.11
CA VAL A 10 -6.59 -17.17 -5.13
C VAL A 10 -7.34 -16.05 -4.43
N THR A 11 -6.84 -14.83 -4.58
CA THR A 11 -7.47 -13.62 -4.03
C THR A 11 -7.38 -12.48 -5.02
N THR A 12 -8.24 -11.47 -4.86
CA THR A 12 -8.17 -10.23 -5.63
C THR A 12 -6.98 -9.36 -5.22
N LYS A 13 -6.70 -8.37 -6.04
CA LYS A 13 -5.88 -7.22 -5.64
C LYS A 13 -6.78 -6.13 -5.07
N TYR A 14 -6.22 -5.25 -4.25
CA TYR A 14 -6.88 -4.03 -3.81
C TYR A 14 -7.36 -3.20 -4.99
N ASN A 15 -8.55 -2.61 -4.85
CA ASN A 15 -9.12 -1.63 -5.77
C ASN A 15 -9.71 -0.45 -4.97
N PRO A 16 -9.11 0.75 -5.01
CA PRO A 16 -7.84 1.08 -5.65
C PRO A 16 -6.64 0.44 -4.94
N ALA A 17 -5.50 0.37 -5.61
CA ALA A 17 -4.26 -0.12 -4.98
C ALA A 17 -3.78 0.84 -3.88
N ARG A 18 -3.10 0.31 -2.86
CA ARG A 18 -2.52 1.16 -1.81
C ARG A 18 -1.43 2.05 -2.39
N THR A 19 -1.33 3.26 -1.88
CA THR A 19 -0.25 4.23 -2.15
C THR A 19 1.06 3.87 -1.47
N TRP A 20 0.99 3.16 -0.34
CA TRP A 20 2.17 2.76 0.42
C TRP A 20 2.06 1.31 0.90
N THR A 21 3.20 0.62 0.93
CA THR A 21 3.39 -0.72 1.46
C THR A 21 4.81 -0.78 2.01
N ALA A 22 4.95 -1.25 3.25
CA ALA A 22 6.24 -1.35 3.91
C ALA A 22 7.22 -2.25 3.16
N GLU A 23 8.51 -1.91 3.23
CA GLU A 23 9.59 -2.77 2.76
C GLU A 23 9.52 -4.16 3.42
N ALA A 24 9.77 -5.18 2.61
CA ALA A 24 9.68 -6.60 2.89
C ALA A 24 8.28 -7.07 3.30
N GLY A 25 7.24 -6.29 3.00
CA GLY A 25 5.87 -6.80 3.04
C GLY A 25 5.72 -8.01 2.11
N VAL A 26 4.94 -8.99 2.53
CA VAL A 26 4.63 -10.19 1.74
C VAL A 26 3.16 -10.13 1.38
N GLY A 27 2.84 -10.32 0.10
CA GLY A 27 1.46 -10.27 -0.35
C GLY A 27 1.08 -11.33 -1.37
N ILE A 28 -0.22 -11.62 -1.46
CA ILE A 28 -0.81 -12.50 -2.48
C ILE A 28 -1.75 -11.69 -3.38
N GLY A 29 -1.64 -11.91 -4.69
CA GLY A 29 -2.50 -11.28 -5.69
C GLY A 29 -2.77 -12.25 -6.84
N GLY A 30 -4.02 -12.63 -7.04
CA GLY A 30 -4.36 -13.84 -7.77
C GLY A 30 -3.77 -15.05 -7.05
N SER A 31 -3.06 -15.91 -7.78
CA SER A 31 -2.30 -17.05 -7.23
C SER A 31 -0.81 -16.78 -7.02
N TYR A 32 -0.40 -15.51 -7.20
CA TYR A 32 1.00 -15.09 -7.12
C TYR A 32 1.31 -14.53 -5.75
N LEU A 33 2.55 -14.76 -5.30
CA LEU A 33 3.13 -14.14 -4.12
C LEU A 33 4.15 -13.10 -4.55
N CYS A 34 4.23 -11.98 -3.83
CA CYS A 34 5.29 -10.99 -3.97
C CYS A 34 5.94 -10.70 -2.61
N ILE A 35 7.18 -10.23 -2.65
CA ILE A 35 7.86 -9.56 -1.54
C ILE A 35 8.18 -8.15 -2.03
N TYR A 36 7.74 -7.13 -1.29
CA TYR A 36 8.02 -5.73 -1.61
C TYR A 36 9.48 -5.42 -1.27
N GLY A 37 10.35 -5.28 -2.27
CA GLY A 37 11.78 -5.05 -2.05
C GLY A 37 12.13 -3.69 -1.44
N MET A 38 11.22 -2.72 -1.56
CA MET A 38 11.33 -1.36 -1.05
C MET A 38 9.95 -0.85 -0.70
N GLU A 39 9.88 0.27 0.02
CA GLU A 39 8.61 0.96 0.24
C GLU A 39 8.02 1.43 -1.09
N SER A 40 6.77 1.05 -1.37
CA SER A 40 6.14 1.36 -2.65
C SER A 40 4.62 1.24 -2.59
N PRO A 41 3.88 1.81 -3.57
CA PRO A 41 2.50 1.44 -3.81
C PRO A 41 2.33 -0.07 -4.04
N GLY A 42 1.15 -0.60 -3.76
CA GLY A 42 0.93 -2.05 -3.80
C GLY A 42 -0.53 -2.48 -3.81
N GLY A 43 -0.87 -3.38 -4.73
CA GLY A 43 -2.22 -3.95 -4.84
C GLY A 43 -2.40 -5.35 -4.24
N TYR A 44 -1.35 -6.03 -3.78
CA TYR A 44 -1.47 -7.40 -3.29
C TYR A 44 -2.03 -7.41 -1.87
N GLN A 45 -2.82 -8.44 -1.52
CA GLN A 45 -3.31 -8.67 -0.16
C GLN A 45 -2.15 -8.96 0.77
N LEU A 46 -1.97 -8.17 1.84
CA LEU A 46 -0.85 -8.34 2.76
C LEU A 46 -1.10 -9.53 3.69
N ILE A 47 -0.14 -10.43 3.77
CA ILE A 47 -0.22 -11.65 4.57
C ILE A 47 0.90 -11.75 5.62
N GLY A 48 1.87 -10.84 5.59
CA GLY A 48 2.97 -10.83 6.55
C GLY A 48 4.12 -9.92 6.12
N ARG A 49 5.25 -10.09 6.79
CA ARG A 49 6.50 -9.38 6.53
C ARG A 49 7.68 -10.35 6.65
N THR A 50 8.76 -10.06 5.96
CA THR A 50 9.99 -10.87 5.97
C THR A 50 11.23 -10.00 6.10
N VAL A 51 12.40 -10.61 5.94
CA VAL A 51 13.69 -9.93 5.84
C VAL A 51 13.82 -9.19 4.50
N PRO A 52 14.64 -8.13 4.40
CA PRO A 52 14.86 -7.44 3.13
C PRO A 52 15.37 -8.39 2.03
N VAL A 53 14.78 -8.31 0.84
CA VAL A 53 15.23 -9.01 -0.37
C VAL A 53 15.99 -8.09 -1.34
N TRP A 54 16.13 -6.83 -0.96
CA TRP A 54 16.91 -5.80 -1.64
C TRP A 54 17.89 -5.19 -0.64
N GLY A 55 19.18 -5.23 -0.94
CA GLY A 55 20.26 -4.82 -0.02
C GLY A 55 20.77 -3.39 -0.26
N GLY A 56 20.23 -2.67 -1.24
CA GLY A 56 20.68 -1.31 -1.57
C GLY A 56 22.16 -1.25 -1.95
N LEU A 57 22.84 -0.17 -1.55
CA LEU A 57 24.25 0.10 -1.90
C LEU A 57 25.26 -0.72 -1.10
N ARG A 58 24.86 -1.27 0.05
CA ARG A 58 25.72 -2.05 0.95
C ARG A 58 24.96 -3.30 1.40
N PRO A 59 24.81 -4.28 0.51
CA PRO A 59 23.97 -5.42 0.78
C PRO A 59 24.57 -6.28 1.91
N PRO A 60 23.73 -6.86 2.79
CA PRO A 60 24.16 -7.82 3.82
C PRO A 60 24.91 -9.03 3.24
N ARG A 61 25.61 -9.77 4.10
CA ARG A 61 26.43 -10.95 3.73
C ARG A 61 25.70 -12.03 2.91
N SER A 62 24.37 -12.10 2.96
CA SER A 62 23.56 -13.09 2.25
C SER A 62 23.37 -12.79 0.76
N PHE A 63 23.70 -11.58 0.31
CA PHE A 63 23.61 -11.20 -1.09
C PHE A 63 24.90 -11.57 -1.80
N ALA A 64 24.80 -11.95 -3.07
CA ALA A 64 25.99 -12.20 -3.87
C ALA A 64 26.76 -10.89 -4.11
N ASP A 65 28.09 -10.98 -4.13
CA ASP A 65 28.98 -9.82 -4.26
C ASP A 65 28.56 -8.92 -5.44
N GLY A 66 28.39 -7.63 -5.15
CA GLY A 66 28.03 -6.62 -6.14
C GLY A 66 26.58 -6.65 -6.63
N THR A 67 25.71 -7.52 -6.08
CA THR A 67 24.29 -7.59 -6.48
C THR A 67 23.35 -7.10 -5.37
N PRO A 68 22.47 -6.11 -5.66
CA PRO A 68 21.54 -5.59 -4.67
C PRO A 68 20.27 -6.44 -4.51
N TRP A 69 19.98 -7.39 -5.41
CA TRP A 69 18.83 -8.29 -5.30
C TRP A 69 19.23 -9.66 -4.74
N LEU A 70 18.45 -10.17 -3.79
CA LEU A 70 18.71 -11.46 -3.16
C LEU A 70 18.32 -12.65 -4.04
N LEU A 71 17.20 -12.52 -4.75
CA LEU A 71 16.53 -13.61 -5.46
C LEU A 71 16.82 -13.57 -6.96
N ARG A 72 16.94 -14.75 -7.57
CA ARG A 72 17.08 -14.95 -9.02
C ARG A 72 15.87 -15.71 -9.55
N PHE A 73 15.69 -15.69 -10.87
CA PHE A 73 14.69 -16.56 -11.49
C PHE A 73 14.96 -18.02 -11.13
N PHE A 74 13.88 -18.76 -10.86
CA PHE A 74 13.87 -20.18 -10.46
C PHE A 74 14.35 -20.49 -9.04
N ASP A 75 14.75 -19.48 -8.25
CA ASP A 75 14.97 -19.66 -6.82
C ASP A 75 13.67 -20.10 -6.14
N ARG A 76 13.81 -20.89 -5.08
CA ARG A 76 12.70 -21.36 -4.26
C ARG A 76 12.78 -20.73 -2.89
N ILE A 77 11.68 -20.13 -2.47
CA ILE A 77 11.53 -19.55 -1.13
C ILE A 77 10.80 -20.56 -0.26
N ILE A 78 11.36 -20.85 0.90
CA ILE A 78 10.74 -21.68 1.94
C ILE A 78 10.51 -20.79 3.14
N TRP A 79 9.27 -20.75 3.61
CA TRP A 79 8.85 -19.92 4.74
C TRP A 79 8.94 -20.71 6.04
N HIS A 80 9.41 -20.05 7.10
CA HIS A 80 9.35 -20.54 8.47
C HIS A 80 8.60 -19.49 9.30
N PRO A 81 7.65 -19.90 10.17
CA PRO A 81 6.93 -18.96 11.02
C PRO A 81 7.87 -18.45 12.12
N VAL A 82 7.79 -17.15 12.40
CA VAL A 82 8.50 -16.46 13.49
C VAL A 82 7.57 -15.45 14.13
N ASP A 83 7.83 -15.12 15.38
CA ASP A 83 7.10 -14.05 16.06
C ASP A 83 7.52 -12.65 15.55
N PRO A 84 6.68 -11.61 15.68
CA PRO A 84 7.02 -10.27 15.22
C PRO A 84 8.31 -9.70 15.84
N ALA A 85 8.55 -9.96 17.12
CA ALA A 85 9.77 -9.52 17.80
C ALA A 85 11.01 -10.25 17.28
N GLU A 86 10.91 -11.56 17.10
CA GLU A 86 11.97 -12.39 16.53
C GLU A 86 12.34 -11.94 15.11
N LEU A 87 11.35 -11.57 14.27
CA LEU A 87 11.62 -11.02 12.95
C LEU A 87 12.45 -9.72 13.01
N LEU A 88 12.18 -8.85 13.99
CA LEU A 88 12.96 -7.62 14.17
C LEU A 88 14.40 -7.93 14.60
N ASP A 89 14.59 -8.90 15.48
CA ASP A 89 15.92 -9.35 15.91
C ASP A 89 16.71 -9.95 14.73
N ILE A 90 16.09 -10.83 13.94
CA ILE A 90 16.70 -11.39 12.72
C ILE A 90 17.11 -10.27 11.74
N ARG A 91 16.24 -9.27 11.54
CA ARG A 91 16.54 -8.13 10.66
C ARG A 91 17.72 -7.31 11.18
N ALA A 92 17.81 -7.07 12.49
CA ALA A 92 18.94 -6.37 13.10
C ALA A 92 20.24 -7.17 13.00
N ASP A 93 20.19 -8.49 13.18
CA ASP A 93 21.33 -9.38 13.03
C ASP A 93 21.84 -9.44 11.59
N LEU A 94 20.94 -9.47 10.61
CA LEU A 94 21.30 -9.43 9.19
C LEU A 94 21.94 -8.08 8.82
N ALA A 95 21.35 -6.97 9.26
CA ALA A 95 21.87 -5.63 8.98
C ALA A 95 23.26 -5.40 9.60
N SER A 96 23.52 -5.97 10.78
CA SER A 96 24.82 -5.92 11.44
C SER A 96 25.82 -6.99 10.95
N GLY A 97 25.37 -7.91 10.10
CA GLY A 97 26.19 -9.03 9.60
C GLY A 97 26.50 -10.10 10.66
N ARG A 98 25.79 -10.11 11.79
CA ARG A 98 25.89 -11.14 12.84
C ARG A 98 25.35 -12.49 12.37
N THR A 99 24.38 -12.48 11.46
CA THR A 99 23.79 -13.68 10.87
C THR A 99 23.71 -13.59 9.35
N ALA A 100 23.36 -14.70 8.71
CA ALA A 100 23.10 -14.81 7.29
C ALA A 100 21.91 -15.74 7.04
N LEU A 101 21.20 -15.52 5.93
CA LEU A 101 20.12 -16.37 5.47
C LEU A 101 20.63 -17.76 5.05
N ASP A 102 19.81 -18.78 5.31
CA ASP A 102 20.04 -20.15 4.83
C ASP A 102 19.74 -20.23 3.33
N ILE A 103 20.79 -20.13 2.52
CA ILE A 103 20.73 -20.22 1.06
C ILE A 103 21.49 -21.46 0.63
N ARG A 104 20.78 -22.39 0.00
CA ARG A 104 21.33 -23.69 -0.42
C ARG A 104 21.31 -23.81 -1.94
N PRO A 105 22.44 -24.12 -2.61
CA PRO A 105 22.42 -24.49 -4.01
C PRO A 105 21.50 -25.69 -4.24
N GLY A 106 20.74 -25.66 -5.33
CA GLY A 106 19.82 -26.74 -5.65
C GLY A 106 19.49 -26.77 -7.14
N VAL A 107 18.90 -27.90 -7.56
CA VAL A 107 18.45 -28.12 -8.94
C VAL A 107 16.96 -28.36 -8.94
N PHE A 108 16.24 -27.64 -9.81
CA PHE A 108 14.85 -27.92 -10.12
C PHE A 108 14.78 -28.79 -11.37
N SER A 109 14.13 -29.95 -11.29
CA SER A 109 13.91 -30.85 -12.42
C SER A 109 12.45 -30.77 -12.85
N LEU A 110 12.20 -30.28 -14.06
CA LEU A 110 10.86 -30.23 -14.64
C LEU A 110 10.25 -31.63 -14.72
N ALA A 111 11.01 -32.63 -15.17
CA ALA A 111 10.54 -34.02 -15.27
C ALA A 111 10.08 -34.58 -13.91
N ARG A 112 10.82 -34.27 -12.83
CA ARG A 112 10.42 -34.66 -11.47
C ARG A 112 9.15 -33.94 -11.03
N HIS A 113 9.03 -32.65 -11.37
CA HIS A 113 7.83 -31.88 -11.05
C HIS A 113 6.60 -32.40 -11.80
N GLU A 114 6.72 -32.75 -13.08
CA GLU A 114 5.64 -33.35 -13.86
C GLU A 114 5.23 -34.73 -13.33
N ALA A 115 6.20 -35.55 -12.89
CA ALA A 115 5.90 -36.80 -12.21
C ALA A 115 5.08 -36.57 -10.93
N PHE A 116 5.52 -35.62 -10.08
CA PHE A 116 4.76 -35.21 -8.90
C PHE A 116 3.33 -34.77 -9.24
N LEU A 117 3.13 -33.98 -10.31
CA LEU A 117 1.81 -33.54 -10.74
C LEU A 117 0.92 -34.70 -11.18
N ARG A 118 1.47 -35.71 -11.88
CA ARG A 118 0.73 -36.92 -12.27
C ARG A 118 0.37 -37.78 -11.06
N GLU A 119 1.33 -37.99 -10.15
CA GLU A 119 1.14 -38.78 -8.93
C GLU A 119 0.07 -38.18 -8.01
N ASN A 120 -0.09 -36.85 -8.01
CA ASN A 120 -1.03 -36.14 -7.15
C ASN A 120 -2.26 -35.60 -7.94
N ALA A 121 -2.52 -36.11 -9.15
CA ALA A 121 -3.50 -35.52 -10.05
C ALA A 121 -4.91 -35.48 -9.46
N GLU A 122 -5.33 -36.54 -8.76
CA GLU A 122 -6.65 -36.64 -8.14
C GLU A 122 -6.82 -35.61 -7.01
N ASP A 123 -5.85 -35.50 -6.10
CA ASP A 123 -5.86 -34.53 -5.02
C ASP A 123 -5.83 -33.08 -5.53
N ILE A 124 -5.04 -32.82 -6.57
CA ILE A 124 -4.95 -31.52 -7.22
C ILE A 124 -6.31 -31.17 -7.86
N ALA A 125 -6.95 -32.12 -8.54
CA ALA A 125 -8.27 -31.92 -9.12
C ALA A 125 -9.32 -31.65 -8.04
N ALA A 126 -9.34 -32.45 -6.96
CA ALA A 126 -10.27 -32.26 -5.85
C ALA A 126 -10.09 -30.89 -5.17
N PHE A 127 -8.84 -30.45 -4.97
CA PHE A 127 -8.57 -29.10 -4.45
C PHE A 127 -9.08 -28.01 -5.39
N ARG A 128 -8.81 -28.13 -6.71
CA ARG A 128 -9.25 -27.14 -7.71
C ARG A 128 -10.77 -27.04 -7.77
N THR A 129 -11.49 -28.16 -7.71
CA THR A 129 -12.95 -28.16 -7.67
C THR A 129 -13.47 -27.39 -6.45
N ARG A 130 -12.92 -27.65 -5.25
CA ARG A 130 -13.30 -26.91 -4.04
C ARG A 130 -12.98 -25.42 -4.16
N GLN A 131 -11.79 -25.08 -4.66
CA GLN A 131 -11.37 -23.71 -4.87
C GLN A 131 -12.27 -22.96 -5.84
N SER A 132 -12.59 -23.54 -7.00
CA SER A 132 -13.45 -22.91 -8.00
C SER A 132 -14.87 -22.70 -7.48
N ALA A 133 -15.41 -23.66 -6.73
CA ALA A 133 -16.71 -23.51 -6.08
C ALA A 133 -16.70 -22.35 -5.06
N ALA A 134 -15.68 -22.29 -4.19
CA ALA A 134 -15.53 -21.21 -3.21
C ALA A 134 -15.37 -19.84 -3.88
N PHE A 135 -14.59 -19.76 -4.96
CA PHE A 135 -14.41 -18.54 -5.74
C PHE A 135 -15.73 -18.03 -6.34
N GLU A 136 -16.52 -18.92 -6.95
CA GLU A 136 -17.82 -18.53 -7.51
C GLU A 136 -18.81 -18.10 -6.42
N THR A 137 -18.78 -18.73 -5.25
CA THR A 137 -19.59 -18.30 -4.10
C THR A 137 -19.22 -16.87 -3.68
N GLU A 138 -17.93 -16.58 -3.51
CA GLU A 138 -17.46 -15.24 -3.12
C GLU A 138 -17.78 -14.19 -4.19
N ARG A 139 -17.54 -14.51 -5.47
CA ARG A 139 -17.86 -13.62 -6.60
C ARG A 139 -19.33 -13.23 -6.60
N ARG A 140 -20.24 -14.19 -6.40
CA ARG A 140 -21.68 -13.92 -6.33
C ARG A 140 -22.06 -13.09 -5.11
N ALA A 141 -21.39 -13.30 -3.97
CA ALA A 141 -21.61 -12.49 -2.78
C ALA A 141 -21.22 -11.02 -3.02
N TRP A 142 -20.08 -10.77 -3.66
CA TRP A 142 -19.66 -9.42 -4.07
C TRP A 142 -20.60 -8.77 -5.08
N GLU A 143 -21.09 -9.56 -6.05
CA GLU A 143 -22.08 -9.09 -7.02
C GLU A 143 -23.39 -8.67 -6.33
N ALA A 144 -23.90 -9.49 -5.40
CA ALA A 144 -25.08 -9.17 -4.62
C ALA A 144 -24.89 -7.98 -3.67
N ALA A 145 -23.66 -7.74 -3.20
CA ALA A 145 -23.30 -6.58 -2.40
C ALA A 145 -23.05 -5.30 -3.23
N GLY A 146 -23.06 -5.40 -4.57
CA GLY A 146 -22.82 -4.26 -5.46
C GLY A 146 -21.35 -3.85 -5.55
N GLU A 147 -20.40 -4.70 -5.16
CA GLU A 147 -18.95 -4.39 -5.21
C GLU A 147 -18.41 -4.27 -6.64
N PHE A 148 -19.15 -4.77 -7.65
CA PHE A 148 -18.85 -4.59 -9.07
C PHE A 148 -19.59 -3.43 -9.72
N ALA A 149 -20.48 -2.74 -9.00
CA ALA A 149 -21.06 -1.52 -9.52
C ALA A 149 -19.94 -0.50 -9.69
N ASP A 150 -19.91 0.21 -10.82
CA ASP A 150 -18.98 1.31 -11.04
C ASP A 150 -19.18 2.30 -9.89
N ARG A 151 -18.24 2.33 -8.94
CA ARG A 151 -18.11 3.46 -8.03
C ARG A 151 -17.72 4.60 -8.92
N ALA A 152 -18.69 5.47 -9.24
CA ALA A 152 -18.40 6.71 -9.95
C ALA A 152 -17.22 7.35 -9.23
N GLU A 153 -16.09 7.47 -9.93
CA GLU A 153 -15.03 8.34 -9.46
C GLU A 153 -15.70 9.70 -9.27
N PRO A 154 -15.63 10.31 -8.06
CA PRO A 154 -16.29 11.58 -7.85
C PRO A 154 -15.73 12.54 -8.89
N GLU A 155 -16.58 12.97 -9.84
CA GLU A 155 -16.17 13.96 -10.82
C GLU A 155 -15.62 15.16 -10.04
N PRO A 156 -14.46 15.73 -10.44
CA PRO A 156 -13.97 16.93 -9.82
C PRO A 156 -15.11 17.93 -9.82
N ALA A 157 -15.46 18.43 -8.64
CA ALA A 157 -16.58 19.34 -8.49
C ALA A 157 -16.25 20.62 -9.27
N ALA A 158 -16.67 20.67 -10.53
CA ALA A 158 -16.68 21.87 -11.35
C ALA A 158 -17.87 22.75 -10.92
N GLU A 159 -18.02 22.99 -9.62
CA GLU A 159 -18.85 24.08 -9.16
C GLU A 159 -18.00 25.34 -9.29
N ALA A 160 -18.45 26.25 -10.16
CA ALA A 160 -17.91 27.60 -10.25
C ALA A 160 -17.82 28.17 -8.82
N VAL A 161 -16.60 28.36 -8.34
CA VAL A 161 -16.33 28.90 -7.01
C VAL A 161 -17.03 30.25 -6.93
N ALA A 162 -18.17 30.29 -6.23
CA ALA A 162 -18.80 31.56 -5.90
C ALA A 162 -17.75 32.39 -5.14
N PRO A 163 -17.62 33.70 -5.42
CA PRO A 163 -16.60 34.52 -4.77
C PRO A 163 -16.70 34.37 -3.25
N LEU A 164 -15.69 33.74 -2.67
CA LEU A 164 -15.63 33.47 -1.23
C LEU A 164 -15.29 34.79 -0.53
N ALA A 165 -16.28 35.39 0.14
CA ALA A 165 -16.05 36.60 0.93
C ALA A 165 -15.28 36.24 2.20
N LEU A 166 -13.98 36.47 2.19
CA LEU A 166 -13.12 36.21 3.35
C LEU A 166 -13.36 37.28 4.44
N PRO A 167 -13.55 36.87 5.71
CA PRO A 167 -13.55 37.83 6.82
C PRO A 167 -12.23 38.60 6.88
N PRO A 168 -12.23 39.88 7.30
CA PRO A 168 -11.00 40.66 7.46
C PRO A 168 -9.98 39.92 8.34
N GLY A 169 -8.72 39.88 7.90
CA GLY A 169 -7.65 39.17 8.61
C GLY A 169 -7.61 37.65 8.37
N SER A 170 -8.49 37.11 7.52
CA SER A 170 -8.47 35.68 7.13
C SER A 170 -7.62 35.44 5.89
N GLY A 171 -6.89 34.32 5.88
CA GLY A 171 -6.17 33.81 4.73
C GLY A 171 -6.86 32.58 4.15
N LEU A 172 -6.95 32.53 2.82
CA LEU A 172 -7.38 31.34 2.09
C LEU A 172 -6.20 30.39 1.93
N VAL A 173 -6.43 29.11 2.23
CA VAL A 173 -5.49 28.02 1.94
C VAL A 173 -6.03 27.28 0.73
N GLU A 174 -5.23 27.24 -0.34
CA GLU A 174 -5.61 26.63 -1.62
C GLU A 174 -4.82 25.35 -1.88
N ALA A 175 -5.37 24.50 -2.73
CA ALA A 175 -4.73 23.26 -3.16
C ALA A 175 -3.48 23.54 -4.00
N PRO A 176 -2.30 23.02 -3.65
CA PRO A 176 -1.08 23.28 -4.41
C PRO A 176 -1.03 22.51 -5.75
N LEU A 177 -1.85 21.46 -5.90
CA LEU A 177 -1.95 20.61 -7.09
C LEU A 177 -3.29 19.87 -7.12
N SER A 178 -3.66 19.39 -8.31
CA SER A 178 -4.80 18.49 -8.47
C SER A 178 -4.56 17.20 -7.69
N SER A 179 -5.54 16.83 -6.87
CA SER A 179 -5.40 15.78 -5.85
C SER A 179 -6.76 15.31 -5.34
N THR A 180 -6.77 14.25 -4.52
CA THR A 180 -7.94 13.84 -3.75
C THR A 180 -7.74 14.19 -2.28
N VAL A 181 -8.75 14.74 -1.61
CA VAL A 181 -8.66 15.04 -0.17
C VAL A 181 -8.64 13.72 0.61
N TRP A 182 -7.55 13.40 1.28
CA TRP A 182 -7.47 12.19 2.11
C TRP A 182 -8.03 12.45 3.50
N LYS A 183 -7.50 13.44 4.21
CA LYS A 183 -7.88 13.74 5.60
C LYS A 183 -7.96 15.22 5.85
N VAL A 184 -8.82 15.59 6.78
CA VAL A 184 -8.84 16.90 7.43
C VAL A 184 -8.26 16.71 8.82
N GLU A 185 -7.13 17.34 9.10
CA GLU A 185 -6.42 17.24 10.39
C GLU A 185 -6.87 18.35 11.36
N ALA A 186 -7.29 19.50 10.82
CA ALA A 186 -7.78 20.64 11.59
C ALA A 186 -9.13 21.11 11.06
N GLY A 187 -10.18 20.97 11.88
CA GLY A 187 -11.53 21.44 11.56
C GLY A 187 -11.80 22.87 12.03
N PRO A 188 -12.97 23.45 11.69
CA PRO A 188 -13.40 24.75 12.20
C PRO A 188 -13.26 24.88 13.73
N GLY A 189 -12.76 26.03 14.19
CA GLY A 189 -12.45 26.32 15.59
C GLY A 189 -11.07 25.85 16.07
N THR A 190 -10.31 25.11 15.26
CA THR A 190 -8.98 24.62 15.63
C THR A 190 -7.95 25.74 15.56
N ARG A 191 -7.22 25.98 16.67
CA ARG A 191 -6.02 26.83 16.67
C ARG A 191 -4.84 26.09 16.06
N VAL A 192 -4.11 26.78 15.18
CA VAL A 192 -3.00 26.21 14.41
C VAL A 192 -1.77 27.10 14.48
N GLU A 193 -0.61 26.45 14.55
CA GLU A 193 0.70 27.10 14.44
C GLU A 193 1.24 27.04 12.99
N PRO A 194 2.15 27.94 12.59
CA PRO A 194 2.81 27.85 11.29
C PRO A 194 3.44 26.48 11.08
N GLY A 195 3.14 25.85 9.94
CA GLY A 195 3.64 24.51 9.60
C GLY A 195 2.80 23.35 10.16
N GLN A 196 1.83 23.60 11.04
CA GLN A 196 0.90 22.57 11.51
C GLN A 196 0.02 22.05 10.36
N ALA A 197 -0.25 20.75 10.34
CA ALA A 197 -1.05 20.12 9.28
C ALA A 197 -2.52 20.58 9.37
N LEU A 198 -3.08 20.98 8.23
CA LEU A 198 -4.50 21.33 8.08
C LEU A 198 -5.27 20.21 7.38
N LEU A 199 -4.73 19.74 6.26
CA LEU A 199 -5.28 18.66 5.44
C LEU A 199 -4.14 17.78 4.92
N VAL A 200 -4.47 16.53 4.61
CA VAL A 200 -3.63 15.62 3.83
C VAL A 200 -4.33 15.35 2.51
N LEU A 201 -3.65 15.62 1.40
CA LEU A 201 -4.11 15.35 0.05
C LEU A 201 -3.38 14.11 -0.49
N GLU A 202 -4.02 13.37 -1.39
CA GLU A 202 -3.42 12.29 -2.15
C GLU A 202 -3.25 12.74 -3.60
N ALA A 203 -2.00 12.81 -4.06
CA ALA A 203 -1.69 13.14 -5.44
C ALA A 203 -0.55 12.24 -5.93
N MET A 204 -0.68 11.67 -7.12
CA MET A 204 0.36 10.84 -7.72
C MET A 204 0.85 9.70 -6.78
N LYS A 205 -0.08 9.12 -6.00
CA LYS A 205 0.19 8.08 -4.98
C LYS A 205 1.09 8.53 -3.83
N MET A 206 1.19 9.83 -3.62
CA MET A 206 1.94 10.46 -2.54
C MET A 206 0.98 11.26 -1.67
N GLU A 207 1.26 11.26 -0.37
CA GLU A 207 0.60 12.15 0.57
C GLU A 207 1.23 13.55 0.49
N VAL A 208 0.39 14.58 0.35
CA VAL A 208 0.79 15.98 0.32
C VAL A 208 0.12 16.68 1.51
N VAL A 209 0.91 17.03 2.51
CA VAL A 209 0.42 17.72 3.70
C VAL A 209 0.29 19.22 3.40
N VAL A 210 -0.94 19.73 3.46
CA VAL A 210 -1.24 21.16 3.40
C VAL A 210 -1.10 21.73 4.81
N ARG A 211 -0.24 22.74 4.96
CA ARG A 211 0.16 23.28 6.26
C ARG A 211 -0.37 24.69 6.48
N ALA A 212 -0.62 25.04 7.74
CA ALA A 212 -1.02 26.37 8.14
C ALA A 212 0.11 27.38 7.83
N PRO A 213 -0.17 28.49 7.12
CA PRO A 213 0.86 29.45 6.75
C PRO A 213 1.24 30.40 7.90
N ALA A 214 0.41 30.51 8.94
CA ALA A 214 0.59 31.42 10.06
C ALA A 214 -0.16 30.91 11.30
N HIS A 215 0.06 31.56 12.45
CA HIS A 215 -0.78 31.39 13.63
C HIS A 215 -2.21 31.83 13.33
N GLY A 216 -3.19 31.05 13.79
CA GLY A 216 -4.58 31.42 13.60
C GLY A 216 -5.57 30.34 14.01
N VAL A 217 -6.84 30.60 13.69
CA VAL A 217 -7.96 29.68 13.91
C VAL A 217 -8.52 29.28 12.55
N VAL A 218 -8.66 27.99 12.30
CA VAL A 218 -9.40 27.49 11.13
C VAL A 218 -10.86 27.90 11.29
N THR A 219 -11.41 28.71 10.40
CA THR A 219 -12.82 29.11 10.46
C THR A 219 -13.70 28.18 9.64
N ASP A 220 -13.19 27.73 8.50
CA ASP A 220 -13.93 26.92 7.53
C ASP A 220 -13.03 25.88 6.90
N VAL A 221 -13.60 24.70 6.65
CA VAL A 221 -13.02 23.67 5.78
C VAL A 221 -14.00 23.47 4.63
N LEU A 222 -13.53 23.75 3.42
CA LEU A 222 -14.34 23.91 2.21
C LEU A 222 -14.42 22.63 1.36
N VAL A 223 -13.79 21.56 1.83
CA VAL A 223 -13.68 20.29 1.13
C VAL A 223 -13.97 19.12 2.06
N THR A 224 -14.31 17.97 1.48
CA THR A 224 -14.60 16.74 2.23
C THR A 224 -13.64 15.61 1.86
N PRO A 225 -13.30 14.70 2.80
CA PRO A 225 -12.51 13.51 2.47
C PRO A 225 -13.13 12.71 1.32
N GLY A 226 -12.30 12.31 0.35
CA GLY A 226 -12.68 11.64 -0.90
C GLY A 226 -12.97 12.58 -2.07
N GLN A 227 -13.06 13.90 -1.85
CA GLN A 227 -13.32 14.87 -2.91
C GLN A 227 -12.09 15.04 -3.82
N GLN A 228 -12.29 14.95 -5.15
CA GLN A 228 -11.30 15.36 -6.14
C GLN A 228 -11.30 16.88 -6.28
N ILE A 229 -10.10 17.46 -6.31
CA ILE A 229 -9.85 18.90 -6.35
C ILE A 229 -8.76 19.21 -7.36
N ASP A 230 -8.79 20.42 -7.91
CA ASP A 230 -7.77 20.94 -8.82
C ASP A 230 -6.78 21.85 -8.10
N ALA A 231 -5.66 22.15 -8.76
CA ALA A 231 -4.74 23.19 -8.29
C ALA A 231 -5.49 24.53 -8.16
N GLY A 232 -5.32 25.21 -7.02
CA GLY A 232 -6.01 26.45 -6.70
C GLY A 232 -7.40 26.28 -6.09
N THR A 233 -7.93 25.05 -5.94
CA THR A 233 -9.21 24.85 -5.23
C THR A 233 -9.09 25.33 -3.78
N PRO A 234 -10.00 26.19 -3.29
CA PRO A 234 -10.05 26.57 -1.88
C PRO A 234 -10.24 25.37 -0.95
N LEU A 235 -9.37 25.23 0.06
CA LEU A 235 -9.40 24.10 1.00
C LEU A 235 -9.92 24.49 2.38
N ALA A 236 -9.39 25.59 2.91
CA ALA A 236 -9.72 26.05 4.25
C ALA A 236 -9.52 27.56 4.37
N VAL A 237 -10.20 28.16 5.33
CA VAL A 237 -10.03 29.56 5.72
C VAL A 237 -9.40 29.61 7.11
N VAL A 238 -8.34 30.40 7.27
CA VAL A 238 -7.64 30.58 8.55
C VAL A 238 -7.66 32.05 8.93
N ALA A 239 -8.37 32.38 10.01
CA ALA A 239 -8.32 33.71 10.62
C ALA A 239 -6.98 33.86 11.34
N ARG A 240 -6.14 34.81 10.89
CA ARG A 240 -4.83 35.04 11.50
C ARG A 240 -5.00 35.63 12.90
N GLU A 241 -4.27 35.05 13.86
CA GLU A 241 -4.04 35.68 15.16
C GLU A 241 -2.63 36.30 15.13
N GLU A 242 -2.48 37.58 15.47
CA GLU A 242 -1.15 38.18 15.62
C GLU A 242 -0.43 37.46 16.77
N ALA A 243 0.82 37.02 16.53
CA ALA A 243 1.63 36.40 17.56
C ALA A 243 1.85 37.41 18.69
N ALA A 244 1.41 37.03 19.90
CA ALA A 244 1.66 37.79 21.12
C ALA A 244 3.14 37.82 21.49
#